data_AF-A0A1I2P2K4-F1
#
_entry.id   AF-A0A1I2P2K4-F1
#
_cell.length_a   1.000
_cell.length_b   1.000
_cell.length_c   1.000
_cell.angle_alpha   90.00
_cell.angle_beta   90.00
_cell.angle_gamma   90.00
#
_symmetry.space_group_name_H-M   'P 1'
#
loop_
_entity.id
_entity.type
_entity.pdbx_description
1 polymer ?
#
loop_
_entity_poly.entity_id
_entity_poly.type
_entity_poly.pdbx_seq_one_letter_code
_entity_poly.pdbx_strand_id
1 'polypeptide(L)'
;MFLLGFYSSFIPFFSNFAHNYDKPDKMYFTGIIIATITFLIIGLFHPIVIKVEYYFGTRLWWVFLILGCLAIFAAFSIENVLVSALHGVFGASCLWSIGEIFEQKKRCERGWFPKNPKRKNYYKKPDEVKLWTDGENENETDSCR
;
A
#
# COMPACT_ATOMS: atom_id res chain seq x y z
N MET A 1 28.90 -3.58 -5.67
CA MET A 1 29.03 -5.01 -6.06
C MET A 1 27.73 -5.82 -5.97
N PHE A 2 26.70 -5.37 -5.22
CA PHE A 2 25.36 -5.98 -5.25
C PHE A 2 24.45 -5.51 -6.41
N LEU A 3 24.69 -4.31 -6.95
CA LEU A 3 23.83 -3.72 -7.98
C LEU A 3 24.12 -4.21 -9.42
N LEU A 4 25.34 -4.68 -9.70
CA LEU A 4 25.72 -5.18 -11.03
C LEU A 4 25.27 -6.63 -11.28
N GLY A 5 25.19 -7.46 -10.23
CA GLY A 5 24.68 -8.83 -10.33
C GLY A 5 23.15 -8.90 -10.48
N PHE A 6 22.44 -7.88 -10.01
CA PHE A 6 21.00 -7.74 -10.25
C PHE A 6 20.74 -7.51 -11.75
N TYR A 7 21.45 -6.57 -12.38
CA TYR A 7 21.24 -6.25 -13.81
C TYR A 7 21.53 -7.42 -14.77
N SER A 8 22.56 -8.22 -14.50
CA SER A 8 22.94 -9.36 -15.37
C SER A 8 21.95 -10.53 -15.32
N SER A 9 21.18 -10.66 -14.23
CA SER A 9 20.13 -11.68 -14.10
C SER A 9 18.74 -11.13 -14.45
N PHE A 10 18.54 -9.82 -14.32
CA PHE A 10 17.25 -9.16 -14.54
C PHE A 10 16.89 -9.07 -16.03
N ILE A 11 17.82 -8.67 -16.90
CA ILE A 11 17.56 -8.55 -18.34
C ILE A 11 17.21 -9.90 -19.01
N PRO A 12 17.97 -11.00 -18.79
CA PRO A 12 17.63 -12.30 -19.37
C PRO A 12 16.37 -12.94 -18.76
N PHE A 13 15.96 -12.54 -17.55
CA PHE A 13 14.67 -12.92 -16.96
C PHE A 13 13.51 -12.24 -17.70
N PHE A 14 13.58 -10.93 -17.94
CA PHE A 14 12.53 -10.22 -18.70
C PHE A 14 12.46 -10.67 -20.16
N SER A 15 13.60 -11.01 -20.80
CA SER A 15 13.59 -11.52 -22.17
C SER A 15 13.03 -12.94 -22.27
N ASN A 16 13.37 -13.85 -21.33
CA ASN A 16 12.76 -15.19 -21.27
C ASN A 16 11.27 -15.14 -20.86
N PHE A 17 10.88 -14.17 -20.03
CA PHE A 17 9.49 -13.90 -19.69
C PHE A 17 8.67 -13.47 -20.91
N ALA A 18 9.18 -12.53 -21.70
CA ALA A 18 8.50 -12.05 -22.92
C ALA A 18 8.38 -13.15 -23.99
N HIS A 19 9.37 -14.04 -24.10
CA HIS A 19 9.37 -15.13 -25.10
C HIS A 19 8.45 -16.32 -24.72
N ASN A 20 8.19 -16.56 -23.43
CA ASN A 20 7.22 -17.59 -22.98
C ASN A 20 5.77 -17.09 -22.93
N TYR A 21 5.53 -15.82 -23.26
CA TYR A 21 4.22 -15.16 -23.19
C TYR A 21 3.29 -15.50 -24.37
N ASP A 22 3.80 -16.19 -25.40
CA ASP A 22 3.12 -16.40 -26.68
C ASP A 22 2.29 -17.70 -26.75
N LYS A 23 1.52 -18.02 -25.71
CA LYS A 23 0.46 -19.06 -25.77
C LYS A 23 -0.93 -18.42 -25.62
N PRO A 24 -1.64 -18.15 -26.73
CA PRO A 24 -2.82 -17.27 -26.75
C PRO A 24 -4.15 -17.90 -26.30
N ASP A 25 -4.19 -19.10 -25.70
CA ASP A 25 -5.47 -19.78 -25.45
C ASP A 25 -6.08 -19.49 -24.05
N LYS A 26 -5.35 -18.85 -23.12
CA LYS A 26 -5.78 -18.59 -21.72
C LYS A 26 -5.73 -17.13 -21.26
N MET A 27 -5.30 -16.19 -22.10
CA MET A 27 -4.99 -14.81 -21.69
C MET A 27 -6.22 -13.92 -21.44
N TYR A 28 -7.31 -14.07 -22.19
CA TYR A 28 -8.47 -13.18 -22.07
C TYR A 28 -9.13 -13.21 -20.68
N PHE A 29 -9.29 -14.39 -20.10
CA PHE A 29 -9.88 -14.52 -18.76
C PHE A 29 -8.87 -14.21 -17.64
N THR A 30 -7.58 -14.45 -17.88
CA THR A 30 -6.53 -14.23 -16.86
C THR A 30 -6.46 -12.75 -16.45
N GLY A 31 -6.55 -11.82 -17.40
CA GLY A 31 -6.59 -10.39 -17.10
C GLY A 31 -7.79 -9.98 -16.25
N ILE A 32 -8.99 -10.49 -16.60
CA ILE A 32 -10.22 -10.22 -15.84
C ILE A 32 -10.11 -10.79 -14.43
N ILE A 33 -9.61 -12.02 -14.28
CA ILE A 33 -9.40 -12.66 -12.97
C ILE A 33 -8.43 -11.85 -12.11
N ILE A 34 -7.30 -11.43 -12.66
CA ILE A 34 -6.32 -10.59 -11.93
C ILE A 34 -6.97 -9.27 -11.51
N ALA A 35 -7.71 -8.60 -12.39
CA ALA A 35 -8.39 -7.35 -12.07
C ALA A 35 -9.43 -7.52 -10.95
N THR A 36 -10.26 -8.56 -11.02
CA THR A 36 -11.25 -8.86 -9.97
C THR A 36 -10.58 -9.15 -8.62
N ILE A 37 -9.56 -10.00 -8.59
CA ILE A 37 -8.86 -10.32 -7.34
C ILE A 37 -8.13 -9.07 -6.81
N THR A 38 -7.53 -8.26 -7.68
CA THR A 38 -6.84 -7.01 -7.30
C THR A 38 -7.80 -6.03 -6.64
N PHE A 39 -8.97 -5.82 -7.24
CA PHE A 39 -10.02 -4.96 -6.67
C PHE A 39 -10.46 -5.46 -5.29
N LEU A 40 -10.62 -6.78 -5.12
CA LEU A 40 -10.94 -7.39 -3.83
C LEU A 40 -9.82 -7.19 -2.80
N ILE A 41 -8.55 -7.37 -3.17
CA ILE A 41 -7.42 -7.14 -2.28
C ILE A 41 -7.44 -5.69 -1.80
N ILE A 42 -7.44 -4.72 -2.71
CA ILE A 42 -7.44 -3.29 -2.37
C ILE A 42 -8.66 -2.95 -1.50
N GLY A 43 -9.85 -3.41 -1.90
CA GLY A 43 -11.10 -3.21 -1.19
C GLY A 43 -11.11 -3.77 0.23
N LEU A 44 -10.43 -4.90 0.47
CA LEU A 44 -10.27 -5.49 1.81
C LEU A 44 -9.22 -4.76 2.65
N PHE A 45 -8.15 -4.23 2.04
CA PHE A 45 -7.09 -3.54 2.77
C PHE A 45 -7.56 -2.22 3.40
N HIS A 46 -8.48 -1.47 2.76
CA HIS A 46 -9.05 -0.25 3.34
C HIS A 46 -9.70 -0.43 4.73
N PRO A 47 -10.69 -1.32 4.93
CA PRO A 47 -11.28 -1.56 6.25
C PRO A 47 -10.30 -2.21 7.24
N ILE A 48 -9.34 -3.01 6.75
CA ILE A 48 -8.26 -3.56 7.59
C ILE A 48 -7.43 -2.42 8.18
N VAL A 49 -6.99 -1.46 7.37
CA VAL A 49 -6.19 -0.30 7.81
C VAL A 49 -6.92 0.52 8.86
N ILE A 50 -8.21 0.80 8.64
CA ILE A 50 -9.04 1.55 9.60
C ILE A 50 -9.13 0.81 10.94
N LYS A 51 -9.34 -0.52 10.92
CA LYS A 51 -9.38 -1.32 12.16
C LYS A 51 -8.01 -1.36 12.85
N VAL A 52 -6.94 -1.51 12.09
CA VAL A 52 -5.57 -1.52 12.63
C VAL A 52 -5.27 -0.20 13.34
N GLU A 53 -5.58 0.94 12.73
CA GLU A 53 -5.43 2.25 13.37
C GLU A 53 -6.30 2.34 14.64
N TYR A 54 -7.56 1.90 14.56
CA TYR A 54 -8.50 1.99 15.68
C TYR A 54 -8.05 1.20 16.91
N TYR A 55 -7.54 -0.03 16.73
CA TYR A 55 -7.15 -0.91 17.85
C TYR A 55 -5.70 -0.69 18.29
N PHE A 56 -4.76 -0.57 17.35
CA PHE A 56 -3.33 -0.57 17.63
C PHE A 56 -2.69 0.81 17.42
N GLY A 57 -3.26 1.65 16.56
CA GLY A 57 -2.70 2.92 16.11
C GLY A 57 -1.60 2.72 15.05
N THR A 58 -0.77 3.74 14.84
CA THR A 58 0.34 3.75 13.87
C THR A 58 1.52 2.83 14.23
N ARG A 59 1.49 2.13 15.36
CA ARG A 59 2.63 1.31 15.82
C ARG A 59 2.89 0.07 14.96
N LEU A 60 1.89 -0.40 14.21
CA LEU A 60 1.98 -1.60 13.36
C LEU A 60 2.55 -1.34 11.97
N TRP A 61 3.02 -0.13 11.65
CA TRP A 61 3.55 0.23 10.33
C TRP A 61 4.67 -0.71 9.84
N TRP A 62 5.53 -1.16 10.75
CA TRP A 62 6.65 -2.06 10.43
C TRP A 62 6.20 -3.45 9.99
N VAL A 63 5.04 -3.93 10.47
CA VAL A 63 4.49 -5.23 10.04
C VAL A 63 4.09 -5.17 8.57
N PHE A 64 3.43 -4.09 8.15
CA PHE A 64 3.09 -3.87 6.74
C PHE A 64 4.32 -3.72 5.85
N LEU A 65 5.38 -3.09 6.37
CA LEU A 65 6.65 -2.95 5.65
C LEU A 65 7.30 -4.32 5.43
N ILE A 66 7.48 -5.11 6.49
CA ILE A 66 8.09 -6.45 6.38
C ILE A 66 7.24 -7.34 5.47
N LEU A 67 5.92 -7.37 5.68
CA LEU A 67 5.01 -8.19 4.89
C LEU A 67 5.03 -7.79 3.40
N GLY A 68 5.02 -6.47 3.12
CA GLY A 68 5.09 -5.95 1.76
C GLY A 68 6.41 -6.29 1.07
N CYS A 69 7.53 -6.12 1.76
CA CYS A 69 8.84 -6.51 1.23
C CYS A 69 8.91 -8.01 0.95
N LEU A 70 8.50 -8.86 1.91
CA LEU A 70 8.49 -10.32 1.72
C LEU A 70 7.62 -10.75 0.54
N ALA A 71 6.45 -10.15 0.37
CA ALA A 71 5.57 -10.44 -0.75
C ALA A 71 6.19 -10.06 -2.10
N ILE A 72 6.85 -8.89 -2.19
CA ILE A 72 7.54 -8.46 -3.41
C ILE A 72 8.73 -9.38 -3.71
N PHE A 73 9.53 -9.75 -2.70
CA PHE A 73 10.62 -10.71 -2.88
C PHE A 73 10.11 -12.07 -3.34
N ALA A 74 9.00 -12.55 -2.78
CA ALA A 74 8.37 -13.80 -3.20
C ALA A 74 7.88 -13.73 -4.65
N ALA A 75 7.37 -12.58 -5.11
CA ALA A 75 6.90 -12.41 -6.49
C ALA A 75 7.98 -12.67 -7.54
N PHE A 76 9.24 -12.37 -7.24
CA PHE A 76 10.38 -12.63 -8.13
C PHE A 76 10.74 -14.11 -8.25
N SER A 77 10.38 -14.94 -7.28
CA SER A 77 10.68 -16.39 -7.29
C SER A 77 9.56 -17.23 -7.92
N ILE A 78 8.51 -16.61 -8.47
CA ILE A 78 7.32 -17.31 -8.96
C ILE A 78 7.24 -17.20 -10.49
N GLU A 79 7.30 -18.34 -11.16
CA GLU A 79 7.20 -18.44 -12.63
C GLU A 79 5.78 -18.18 -13.15
N ASN A 80 4.75 -18.38 -12.31
CA ASN A 80 3.36 -18.16 -12.69
C ASN A 80 2.98 -16.67 -12.62
N VAL A 81 2.72 -16.07 -13.77
CA VAL A 81 2.34 -14.65 -13.93
C VAL A 81 1.18 -14.24 -13.03
N LEU A 82 0.14 -15.08 -12.92
CA LEU A 82 -1.06 -14.76 -12.14
C LEU A 82 -0.69 -14.64 -10.65
N VAL A 83 0.06 -15.62 -10.15
CA VAL A 83 0.47 -15.66 -8.74
C VAL A 83 1.52 -14.59 -8.44
N SER A 84 2.47 -14.35 -9.36
CA SER A 84 3.47 -13.28 -9.24
C SER A 84 2.80 -11.90 -9.21
N ALA A 85 1.82 -11.65 -10.09
CA ALA A 85 1.04 -10.40 -10.11
C ALA A 85 0.26 -10.20 -8.81
N LEU A 86 -0.38 -11.24 -8.26
CA LEU A 86 -1.09 -11.17 -6.98
C LEU A 86 -0.16 -10.82 -5.82
N HIS A 87 1.05 -11.40 -5.78
CA HIS A 87 2.04 -11.04 -4.75
C HIS A 87 2.52 -9.61 -4.91
N GLY A 88 2.70 -9.13 -6.16
CA GLY A 88 3.00 -7.73 -6.44
C GLY A 88 1.91 -6.77 -5.96
N VAL A 89 0.66 -7.03 -6.31
CA VAL A 89 -0.50 -6.22 -5.88
C VAL A 89 -0.68 -6.26 -4.36
N PHE A 90 -0.54 -7.43 -3.74
CA PHE A 90 -0.62 -7.58 -2.30
C PHE A 90 0.50 -6.82 -1.60
N GLY A 91 1.75 -6.94 -2.09
CA GLY A 91 2.90 -6.21 -1.57
C GLY A 91 2.74 -4.70 -1.68
N ALA A 92 2.30 -4.21 -2.84
CA ALA A 92 1.99 -2.80 -3.04
C ALA A 92 0.86 -2.31 -2.11
N SER A 93 -0.20 -3.11 -1.93
CA SER A 93 -1.31 -2.79 -1.02
C SER A 93 -0.85 -2.71 0.44
N CYS A 94 0.07 -3.59 0.85
CA CYS A 94 0.67 -3.54 2.19
C CYS A 94 1.49 -2.25 2.39
N LEU A 95 2.32 -1.88 1.41
CA LEU A 95 3.12 -0.66 1.50
C LEU A 95 2.25 0.60 1.47
N TRP A 96 1.21 0.63 0.64
CA TRP A 96 0.23 1.72 0.60
C TRP A 96 -0.49 1.90 1.94
N SER A 97 -0.85 0.78 2.58
CA SER A 97 -1.53 0.77 3.88
C SER A 97 -0.75 1.49 4.97
N ILE A 98 0.58 1.58 4.87
CA ILE A 98 1.40 2.35 5.81
C ILE A 98 1.01 3.82 5.78
N GLY A 99 0.97 4.42 4.59
CA GLY A 99 0.58 5.83 4.42
C GLY A 99 -0.86 6.08 4.83
N GLU A 100 -1.76 5.17 4.45
CA GLU A 100 -3.18 5.27 4.80
C GLU A 100 -3.40 5.23 6.32
N ILE A 101 -2.63 4.46 7.10
CA ILE A 101 -2.72 4.46 8.57
C ILE A 101 -2.38 5.84 9.16
N PHE A 102 -1.34 6.52 8.65
CA PHE A 102 -0.97 7.86 9.12
C PHE A 102 -2.00 8.91 8.71
N GLU A 103 -2.50 8.83 7.49
CA GLU A 103 -3.54 9.74 7.00
C GLU A 103 -4.86 9.54 7.76
N GLN A 104 -5.21 8.28 8.06
CA GLN A 104 -6.38 7.95 8.86
C GLN A 104 -6.27 8.51 10.29
N LYS A 105 -5.07 8.47 10.89
CA LYS A 105 -4.84 9.15 12.17
C LYS A 105 -5.15 10.64 12.09
N LYS A 106 -4.65 11.34 11.06
CA LYS A 106 -4.95 12.77 10.85
C LYS A 106 -6.44 13.03 10.64
N ARG A 107 -7.14 12.15 9.91
CA ARG A 107 -8.61 12.22 9.71
C ARG A 107 -9.37 12.04 11.03
N CYS A 108 -8.94 11.09 11.86
CA CYS A 108 -9.46 10.93 13.23
C CYS A 108 -9.20 12.20 14.05
N GLU A 109 -7.99 12.77 14.00
CA GLU A 109 -7.60 14.00 14.71
C GLU A 109 -8.49 15.20 14.35
N ARG A 110 -8.76 15.39 13.05
CA ARG A 110 -9.69 16.38 12.48
C ARG A 110 -11.17 16.14 12.86
N GLY A 111 -11.50 14.99 13.45
CA GLY A 111 -12.86 14.66 13.89
C GLY A 111 -13.75 14.05 12.81
N TRP A 112 -13.20 13.67 11.65
CA TRP A 112 -13.96 13.03 10.56
C TRP A 112 -14.35 11.58 10.87
N PHE A 113 -13.58 10.92 11.74
CA PHE A 113 -13.83 9.55 12.18
C PHE A 113 -13.82 9.44 13.71
N PRO A 114 -14.60 8.50 14.29
CA PRO A 114 -14.69 8.33 15.73
C PRO A 114 -13.35 7.85 16.31
N LYS A 115 -12.81 8.65 17.22
CA LYS A 115 -11.58 8.32 17.98
C LYS A 115 -11.87 7.17 18.95
N ASN A 116 -10.93 6.24 19.08
CA ASN A 116 -11.02 5.21 20.11
C ASN A 116 -10.95 5.86 21.52
N PRO A 117 -11.99 5.73 22.36
CA PRO A 117 -12.04 6.38 23.68
C PRO A 117 -10.96 5.88 24.64
N LYS A 118 -10.41 4.68 24.41
CA LYS A 118 -9.31 4.11 25.21
C LYS A 118 -7.96 4.78 24.95
N ARG A 119 -7.84 5.63 23.93
CA ARG A 119 -6.56 6.17 23.41
C ARG A 119 -6.59 7.69 23.24
N LYS A 120 -7.21 8.42 24.17
CA LYS A 120 -7.29 9.91 24.09
C LYS A 120 -5.92 10.59 24.01
N ASN A 121 -4.90 10.06 24.72
CA ASN A 121 -3.54 10.63 24.75
C ASN A 121 -2.70 10.30 23.51
N TYR A 122 -3.21 9.48 22.59
CA TYR A 122 -2.49 9.10 21.37
C TYR A 122 -2.70 10.11 20.22
N TYR A 123 -3.82 10.82 20.25
CA TYR A 123 -4.19 11.83 19.28
C TYR A 123 -3.73 13.22 19.75
N LYS A 124 -3.37 14.09 18.80
CA LYS A 124 -3.09 15.49 19.08
C LYS A 124 -4.31 16.20 19.70
N LYS A 125 -4.03 17.19 20.56
CA LYS A 125 -5.09 17.98 21.20
C LYS A 125 -5.77 18.90 20.16
N PRO A 126 -7.04 19.30 20.37
CA PRO A 126 -7.79 20.08 19.37
C PRO A 126 -7.16 21.45 19.04
N ASP A 127 -6.55 22.11 20.02
CA ASP A 127 -5.79 23.35 19.86
C ASP A 127 -4.58 23.15 18.95
N GLU A 128 -3.85 22.06 19.13
CA GLU A 128 -2.77 21.69 18.22
C GLU A 128 -3.32 21.40 16.82
N VAL A 129 -4.37 20.58 16.66
CA VAL A 129 -4.89 20.24 15.31
C VAL A 129 -5.29 21.49 14.51
N LYS A 130 -5.93 22.49 15.16
CA LYS A 130 -6.35 23.74 14.51
C LYS A 130 -5.19 24.52 13.91
N LEU A 131 -4.10 24.67 14.66
CA LEU A 131 -2.91 25.40 14.20
C LEU A 131 -2.33 24.82 12.90
N TRP A 132 -2.42 23.50 12.71
CA TRP A 132 -1.82 22.83 11.55
C TRP A 132 -2.77 22.89 10.36
N THR A 133 -4.09 22.78 10.60
CA THR A 133 -5.09 22.98 9.55
C THR A 133 -5.12 24.41 9.04
N ASP A 134 -5.05 25.40 9.93
CA ASP A 134 -5.08 26.82 9.55
C ASP A 134 -3.82 27.18 8.75
N GLY A 135 -2.65 26.67 9.16
CA GLY A 135 -1.41 26.83 8.41
C GLY A 135 -1.42 26.14 7.04
N GLU A 136 -1.99 24.93 6.91
CA GLU A 136 -2.14 24.28 5.59
C GLU A 136 -3.04 25.10 4.66
N ASN A 137 -4.16 25.64 5.17
CA ASN A 137 -5.08 26.45 4.39
C ASN A 137 -4.43 27.75 3.89
N GLU A 138 -3.66 28.45 4.73
CA GLU A 138 -2.92 29.66 4.34
C GLU A 138 -1.91 29.37 3.22
N ASN A 139 -1.13 28.29 3.35
CA ASN A 139 -0.15 27.87 2.34
C ASN A 139 -0.81 27.49 1.00
N GLU A 140 -2.01 26.90 1.03
CA GLU A 140 -2.76 26.56 -0.19
C GLU A 140 -3.31 27.81 -0.87
N THR A 141 -3.85 28.78 -0.12
CA THR A 141 -4.26 30.09 -0.68
C THR A 141 -3.10 30.86 -1.32
N ASP A 142 -1.90 30.77 -0.76
CA ASP A 142 -0.71 31.42 -1.32
C ASP A 142 -0.17 30.68 -2.55
N SER A 143 -0.35 29.35 -2.64
CA SER A 143 0.01 28.59 -3.84
C SER A 143 -0.89 28.89 -5.05
N CYS A 144 -2.13 29.33 -4.82
CA CYS A 144 -3.07 29.71 -5.88
C CYS A 144 -2.95 31.18 -6.32
N ARG A 145 -2.02 31.95 -5.73
CA ARG A 145 -1.81 33.37 -5.99
C ARG A 145 -0.51 33.62 -6.75
#